data_AF-A0A6A4Z5N5-F1
#
_entry.id   AF-A0A6A4Z5N5-F1
#
_cell.length_a   1.000
_cell.length_b   1.000
_cell.length_c   1.000
_cell.angle_alpha   90.00
_cell.angle_beta   90.00
_cell.angle_gamma   90.00
#
_symmetry.space_group_name_H-M   'P 1'
#
loop_
_entity.id
_entity.type
_entity.pdbx_description
1 polymer ?
#
loop_
_entity_poly.entity_id
_entity_poly.type
_entity_poly.pdbx_seq_one_letter_code
_entity_poly.pdbx_strand_id
1 'polypeptide(L)'
;MQPSLFTASPIEAAFARQNARIAARSVAGEGVGGEAAGGEGAGGDGVGGEGAGGDGVGGHPRKRKLQQVVTISDRVRVMQWMINDALENGEKGVNVRTIAKFPAQFRGEYKANHMKATRWWKERENVADYNDFNQKSVSGLGNSTRKVALLKAVSGRGPKNAPWVLQTHDDLYLEFRRLKALGVKFSASLLRLVAKDVIRQSDSVYNSAYIDQKDQKPIMEKITPRWIQMFMERYNIVYRSQTGKLLVSPQKLDHIERSVAYHLGCFTADSRAGNNGTTLGMRGDTEVKYADVVSGGESMTMMVTITGGPQARIVAPMMIFMNKNRSYPIQGVPDTISGASYRTGPKAWNDKLVFPLYMKERRAYPLDQRRERIDLWVDNCGGHNASQELDRALAETNTAIHFFPPCATDLVQPADSFVISKIKDEWTRRWDIKKLELIQSNEWSNNVRADGGWSGKLKNPGKTYFLQLAADCVRAVNSMRDNAGLTYARKAMIRCGLSLDVTGFWHVKQLTPELQAIIAKYKNHYEGELVPPPGVAAAGM
;
A
#
# COMPACT_ATOMS: atom_id res chain seq x y z
N MET A 1 -40.58 -3.53 39.89
CA MET A 1 -39.72 -4.27 38.94
C MET A 1 -38.45 -3.48 38.72
N GLN A 2 -37.27 -4.10 38.75
CA GLN A 2 -36.00 -3.43 38.48
C GLN A 2 -35.61 -3.57 36.99
N PRO A 3 -34.98 -2.56 36.36
CA PRO A 3 -34.34 -2.73 35.06
C PRO A 3 -33.05 -3.56 35.21
N SER A 4 -32.84 -4.56 34.34
CA SER A 4 -31.65 -5.41 34.39
C SER A 4 -30.42 -4.74 33.79
N LEU A 5 -29.39 -4.55 34.61
CA LEU A 5 -28.06 -4.11 34.19
C LEU A 5 -27.31 -5.25 33.51
N PHE A 6 -27.33 -5.31 32.18
CA PHE A 6 -26.37 -6.11 31.42
C PHE A 6 -25.12 -5.27 31.09
N THR A 7 -23.96 -5.80 31.46
CA THR A 7 -22.68 -5.10 31.40
C THR A 7 -22.07 -5.09 29.99
N ALA A 8 -21.40 -3.99 29.65
CA ALA A 8 -20.73 -3.83 28.36
C ALA A 8 -19.63 -4.89 28.15
N SER A 9 -19.37 -5.24 26.89
CA SER A 9 -18.35 -6.23 26.53
C SER A 9 -16.95 -5.78 27.01
N PRO A 10 -16.07 -6.71 27.46
CA PRO A 10 -14.69 -6.38 27.81
C PRO A 10 -13.92 -5.61 26.72
N ILE A 11 -14.30 -5.79 25.45
CA ILE A 11 -13.73 -5.09 24.29
C ILE A 11 -14.21 -3.62 24.23
N GLU A 12 -15.49 -3.37 24.47
CA GLU A 12 -16.06 -2.01 24.49
C GLU A 12 -15.49 -1.20 25.66
N ALA A 13 -15.37 -1.85 26.82
CA ALA A 13 -14.73 -1.29 28.00
C ALA A 13 -13.21 -1.05 27.82
N ALA A 14 -12.56 -1.64 26.82
CA ALA A 14 -11.18 -1.30 26.45
C ALA A 14 -11.12 -0.01 25.60
N PHE A 15 -11.98 0.10 24.57
CA PHE A 15 -12.08 1.27 23.70
C PHE A 15 -12.37 2.57 24.48
N ALA A 16 -13.33 2.54 25.41
CA ALA A 16 -13.69 3.70 26.23
C ALA A 16 -12.49 4.23 27.06
N ARG A 17 -11.74 3.32 27.69
CA ARG A 17 -10.58 3.67 28.54
C ARG A 17 -9.36 4.15 27.76
N GLN A 18 -9.22 3.73 26.50
CA GLN A 18 -8.14 4.20 25.64
C GLN A 18 -8.39 5.64 25.15
N ASN A 19 -9.62 5.98 24.75
CA ASN A 19 -9.97 7.33 24.32
C ASN A 19 -9.79 8.38 25.43
N ALA A 20 -10.20 8.04 26.67
CA ALA A 20 -10.00 8.92 27.84
C ALA A 20 -8.51 9.21 28.11
N ARG A 21 -7.63 8.20 27.97
CA ARG A 21 -6.17 8.37 28.14
C ARG A 21 -5.50 9.18 27.04
N ILE A 22 -6.09 9.24 25.84
CA ILE A 22 -5.60 10.08 24.74
C ILE A 22 -5.98 11.55 25.01
N ALA A 23 -7.23 11.81 25.40
CA ALA A 23 -7.68 13.17 25.76
C ALA A 23 -6.88 13.76 26.93
N ALA A 24 -6.63 12.98 27.98
CA ALA A 24 -5.83 13.44 29.13
C ALA A 24 -4.37 13.79 28.80
N ARG A 25 -3.81 13.26 27.69
CA ARG A 25 -2.41 13.49 27.27
C ARG A 25 -2.20 14.70 26.38
N SER A 26 -3.24 15.40 25.93
CA SER A 26 -3.10 16.64 25.15
C SER A 26 -3.15 17.92 26.00
N VAL A 27 -3.18 17.81 27.33
CA VAL A 27 -3.47 18.92 28.25
C VAL A 27 -2.34 19.19 29.28
N ALA A 28 -1.26 18.39 29.29
CA ALA A 28 -0.18 18.54 30.27
C ALA A 28 1.21 18.19 29.69
N GLY A 29 2.19 19.07 29.91
CA GLY A 29 3.63 18.76 29.73
C GLY A 29 4.44 19.75 28.89
N GLU A 30 4.63 20.98 29.38
CA GLU A 30 5.77 21.81 28.97
C GLU A 30 7.03 21.41 29.75
N GLY A 31 8.21 21.74 29.20
CA GLY A 31 9.43 21.98 29.97
C GLY A 31 10.34 20.77 30.26
N VAL A 32 11.59 20.88 29.82
CA VAL A 32 12.85 20.86 30.61
C VAL A 32 14.03 20.84 29.62
N GLY A 33 15.09 21.61 29.92
CA GLY A 33 16.26 21.78 29.02
C GLY A 33 17.43 20.83 29.30
N GLY A 34 18.52 21.02 28.55
CA GLY A 34 19.82 20.38 28.76
C GLY A 34 20.90 21.10 27.94
N GLU A 35 22.06 21.36 28.56
CA GLU A 35 23.11 22.25 28.05
C GLU A 35 24.37 21.51 27.54
N ALA A 36 25.28 22.32 26.97
CA ALA A 36 26.75 22.21 27.04
C ALA A 36 27.51 21.33 26.02
N ALA A 37 28.82 21.62 25.97
CA ALA A 37 29.87 21.14 25.07
C ALA A 37 29.67 21.49 23.56
N GLY A 38 30.52 22.27 22.89
CA GLY A 38 31.81 22.87 23.26
C GLY A 38 32.97 22.20 22.52
N GLY A 39 33.72 22.97 21.74
CA GLY A 39 34.81 22.48 20.90
C GLY A 39 35.36 23.57 19.98
N GLU A 40 36.48 24.16 20.38
CA GLU A 40 37.20 25.21 19.65
C GLU A 40 38.15 24.61 18.58
N GLY A 41 38.72 25.44 17.71
CA GLY A 41 39.80 25.01 16.82
C GLY A 41 40.15 26.01 15.71
N ALA A 42 41.39 26.51 15.74
CA ALA A 42 42.02 27.36 14.71
C ALA A 42 41.86 26.81 13.26
N GLY A 43 41.97 27.60 12.19
CA GLY A 43 42.62 28.92 12.03
C GLY A 43 43.77 28.81 11.00
N GLY A 44 44.10 29.89 10.28
CA GLY A 44 45.15 29.86 9.26
C GLY A 44 44.93 30.87 8.13
N ASP A 45 45.71 31.95 8.16
CA ASP A 45 45.72 33.02 7.15
C ASP A 45 46.62 32.70 5.94
N GLY A 46 46.50 33.53 4.89
CA GLY A 46 47.26 33.44 3.64
C GLY A 46 46.40 33.95 2.48
N VAL A 47 46.46 35.24 2.11
CA VAL A 47 47.55 35.87 1.33
C VAL A 47 47.93 35.00 0.11
N GLY A 48 47.81 35.44 -1.13
CA GLY A 48 47.55 36.79 -1.65
C GLY A 48 48.49 37.02 -2.84
N GLY A 49 47.97 37.49 -3.98
CA GLY A 49 48.78 37.64 -5.19
C GLY A 49 47.92 37.87 -6.43
N GLU A 50 47.87 39.11 -6.88
CA GLU A 50 47.27 39.47 -8.17
C GLU A 50 48.30 39.31 -9.30
N GLY A 51 47.86 38.92 -10.48
CA GLY A 51 48.68 38.82 -11.69
C GLY A 51 47.78 38.94 -12.91
N ALA A 52 48.01 39.97 -13.74
CA ALA A 52 47.11 40.38 -14.81
C ALA A 52 47.71 40.20 -16.21
N GLY A 53 46.84 40.18 -17.23
CA GLY A 53 47.21 40.28 -18.64
C GLY A 53 47.14 38.96 -19.42
N GLY A 54 46.42 38.96 -20.55
CA GLY A 54 46.35 37.80 -21.46
C GLY A 54 44.99 37.64 -22.15
N ASP A 55 44.61 38.55 -23.04
CA ASP A 55 43.46 38.34 -23.92
C ASP A 55 43.77 37.25 -24.96
N GLY A 56 42.89 36.24 -25.05
CA GLY A 56 43.04 35.11 -25.96
C GLY A 56 41.69 34.62 -26.46
N VAL A 57 41.41 34.83 -27.76
CA VAL A 57 40.12 34.45 -28.38
C VAL A 57 40.07 32.94 -28.60
N GLY A 58 39.46 32.22 -27.65
CA GLY A 58 39.39 30.75 -27.64
C GLY A 58 38.09 30.23 -27.00
N GLY A 59 36.94 30.63 -27.55
CA GLY A 59 35.61 30.42 -26.96
C GLY A 59 35.08 28.99 -26.96
N HIS A 60 35.73 28.05 -26.28
CA HIS A 60 35.14 26.75 -25.94
C HIS A 60 33.75 26.94 -25.29
N PRO A 61 32.78 26.03 -25.54
CA PRO A 61 31.44 26.15 -24.98
C PRO A 61 31.52 26.14 -23.45
N ARG A 62 31.30 27.32 -22.83
CA ARG A 62 31.36 27.52 -21.38
C ARG A 62 30.45 26.52 -20.67
N LYS A 63 31.03 25.44 -20.14
CA LYS A 63 30.40 24.53 -19.18
C LYS A 63 29.97 25.38 -17.97
N ARG A 64 28.71 25.82 -17.95
CA ARG A 64 28.16 26.62 -16.85
C ARG A 64 28.35 25.83 -15.56
N LYS A 65 29.09 26.40 -14.59
CA LYS A 65 29.26 25.79 -13.25
C LYS A 65 27.88 25.40 -12.72
N LEU A 66 27.75 24.16 -12.25
CA LEU A 66 26.46 23.53 -11.97
C LEU A 66 25.66 24.39 -10.97
N GLN A 67 24.52 24.95 -11.38
CA GLN A 67 23.75 25.83 -10.48
C GLN A 67 23.19 25.01 -9.31
N GLN A 68 23.65 25.30 -8.08
CA GLN A 68 23.21 24.62 -6.86
C GLN A 68 21.72 24.92 -6.59
N VAL A 69 20.85 24.01 -6.99
CA VAL A 69 19.41 24.08 -6.70
C VAL A 69 19.14 23.65 -5.26
N VAL A 70 18.87 24.64 -4.42
CA VAL A 70 18.47 24.50 -3.01
C VAL A 70 16.97 24.13 -2.93
N THR A 71 16.54 23.43 -1.87
CA THR A 71 15.14 23.02 -1.70
C THR A 71 14.23 24.21 -1.37
N ILE A 72 12.93 24.08 -1.60
CA ILE A 72 11.94 25.10 -1.14
C ILE A 72 12.00 25.22 0.39
N SER A 73 12.12 24.10 1.11
CA SER A 73 12.18 24.06 2.58
C SER A 73 13.37 24.84 3.15
N ASP A 74 14.57 24.59 2.61
CA ASP A 74 15.77 25.36 2.96
C ASP A 74 15.60 26.84 2.61
N ARG A 75 14.99 27.14 1.45
CA ARG A 75 14.77 28.52 1.01
C ARG A 75 13.83 29.28 1.95
N VAL A 76 12.70 28.68 2.35
CA VAL A 76 11.77 29.26 3.33
C VAL A 76 12.49 29.50 4.66
N ARG A 77 13.20 28.49 5.18
CA ARG A 77 13.98 28.61 6.43
C ARG A 77 14.98 29.78 6.39
N VAL A 78 15.68 29.95 5.26
CA VAL A 78 16.61 31.07 5.09
C VAL A 78 15.86 32.41 5.00
N MET A 79 14.83 32.54 4.16
CA MET A 79 14.07 33.79 4.01
C MET A 79 13.37 34.22 5.31
N GLN A 80 12.89 33.26 6.10
CA GLN A 80 12.26 33.52 7.40
C GLN A 80 13.29 33.91 8.47
N TRP A 81 14.50 33.33 8.45
CA TRP A 81 15.61 33.83 9.27
C TRP A 81 16.04 35.26 8.88
N MET A 82 16.08 35.58 7.58
CA MET A 82 16.41 36.94 7.11
C MET A 82 15.43 37.99 7.63
N ILE A 83 14.14 37.65 7.74
CA ILE A 83 13.12 38.57 8.29
C ILE A 83 13.42 38.87 9.76
N ASN A 84 13.68 37.83 10.57
CA ASN A 84 14.00 38.01 11.98
C ASN A 84 15.32 38.79 12.19
N ASP A 85 16.39 38.42 11.47
CA ASP A 85 17.69 39.12 11.53
C ASP A 85 17.59 40.59 11.08
N ALA A 86 16.65 40.94 10.19
CA ALA A 86 16.41 42.33 9.81
C ALA A 86 15.57 43.13 10.82
N LEU A 87 14.73 42.45 11.63
CA LEU A 87 14.03 43.08 12.76
C LEU A 87 15.00 43.34 13.94
N GLU A 88 15.92 42.42 14.18
CA GLU A 88 16.93 42.51 15.27
C GLU A 88 18.10 43.45 14.90
N ASN A 89 18.67 43.30 13.69
CA ASN A 89 19.93 43.94 13.28
C ASN A 89 19.77 44.93 12.11
N GLY A 90 18.53 45.28 11.73
CA GLY A 90 18.20 46.17 10.61
C GLY A 90 18.43 45.55 9.22
N GLU A 91 17.70 46.02 8.19
CA GLU A 91 17.83 45.49 6.82
C GLU A 91 19.25 45.67 6.23
N LYS A 92 20.00 46.69 6.67
CA LYS A 92 21.32 47.02 6.12
C LYS A 92 22.32 45.90 6.43
N GLY A 93 22.75 45.19 5.38
CA GLY A 93 23.72 44.09 5.47
C GLY A 93 23.12 42.69 5.62
N VAL A 94 21.78 42.54 5.70
CA VAL A 94 21.10 41.23 5.86
C VAL A 94 21.60 40.18 4.86
N ASN A 95 21.80 40.55 3.60
CA ASN A 95 22.30 39.65 2.55
C ASN A 95 23.69 39.05 2.86
N VAL A 96 24.58 39.81 3.49
CA VAL A 96 25.94 39.37 3.85
C VAL A 96 25.87 38.47 5.08
N ARG A 97 25.13 38.88 6.13
CA ARG A 97 24.88 38.06 7.33
C ARG A 97 24.25 36.70 6.97
N THR A 98 23.33 36.69 6.01
CA THR A 98 22.68 35.47 5.47
C THR A 98 23.66 34.49 4.84
N ILE A 99 24.61 34.98 4.05
CA ILE A 99 25.61 34.13 3.37
C ILE A 99 26.56 33.53 4.41
N ALA A 100 26.97 34.31 5.41
CA ALA A 100 27.77 33.85 6.54
C ALA A 100 27.03 32.84 7.44
N LYS A 101 25.71 33.02 7.66
CA LYS A 101 24.89 32.11 8.48
C LYS A 101 24.55 30.79 7.79
N PHE A 102 24.44 30.77 6.45
CA PHE A 102 24.01 29.60 5.67
C PHE A 102 24.99 29.21 4.53
N PRO A 103 26.30 29.04 4.79
CA PRO A 103 27.30 28.80 3.75
C PRO A 103 27.00 27.53 2.93
N ALA A 104 26.39 26.50 3.54
CA ALA A 104 25.97 25.29 2.85
C ALA A 104 24.93 25.51 1.74
N GLN A 105 24.16 26.61 1.80
CA GLN A 105 23.15 27.02 0.82
C GLN A 105 23.69 28.09 -0.16
N PHE A 106 24.85 28.68 0.12
CA PHE A 106 25.51 29.72 -0.67
C PHE A 106 26.94 29.29 -1.07
N ARG A 107 27.06 28.16 -1.78
CA ARG A 107 28.35 27.58 -2.22
C ARG A 107 28.85 28.11 -3.58
N GLY A 108 28.34 29.25 -4.05
CA GLY A 108 28.79 29.90 -5.28
C GLY A 108 29.97 30.84 -5.06
N GLU A 109 30.39 31.53 -6.11
CA GLU A 109 31.27 32.70 -6.01
C GLU A 109 30.53 33.87 -5.32
N TYR A 110 31.27 34.74 -4.62
CA TYR A 110 30.70 35.82 -3.79
C TYR A 110 29.61 36.64 -4.50
N LYS A 111 29.87 37.10 -5.73
CA LYS A 111 28.91 37.87 -6.54
C LYS A 111 27.62 37.08 -6.84
N ALA A 112 27.72 35.78 -7.10
CA ALA A 112 26.58 34.90 -7.34
C ALA A 112 25.76 34.64 -6.06
N ASN A 113 26.45 34.45 -4.92
CA ASN A 113 25.79 34.32 -3.61
C ASN A 113 25.07 35.61 -3.22
N HIS A 114 25.71 36.76 -3.38
CA HIS A 114 25.11 38.07 -3.08
C HIS A 114 23.87 38.33 -3.94
N MET A 115 23.93 38.11 -5.26
CA MET A 115 22.74 38.20 -6.13
C MET A 115 21.63 37.23 -5.71
N LYS A 116 21.97 36.01 -5.26
CA LYS A 116 21.01 35.01 -4.77
C LYS A 116 20.35 35.45 -3.46
N ALA A 117 21.12 35.98 -2.50
CA ALA A 117 20.61 36.50 -1.24
C ALA A 117 19.72 37.73 -1.47
N THR A 118 20.18 38.72 -2.24
CA THR A 118 19.38 39.91 -2.59
C THR A 118 18.09 39.54 -3.32
N ARG A 119 18.11 38.52 -4.19
CA ARG A 119 16.90 37.99 -4.82
C ARG A 119 15.95 37.35 -3.79
N TRP A 120 16.47 36.60 -2.83
CA TRP A 120 15.65 35.97 -1.79
C TRP A 120 15.06 37.02 -0.84
N TRP A 121 15.79 38.09 -0.53
CA TRP A 121 15.26 39.26 0.19
C TRP A 121 14.11 39.94 -0.56
N LYS A 122 14.27 40.17 -1.87
CA LYS A 122 13.19 40.74 -2.71
C LYS A 122 11.96 39.84 -2.87
N GLU A 123 12.08 38.54 -2.61
CA GLU A 123 10.96 37.59 -2.64
C GLU A 123 10.40 37.30 -1.22
N ARG A 124 10.84 38.02 -0.18
CA ARG A 124 10.45 37.79 1.24
C ARG A 124 8.95 38.00 1.51
N GLU A 125 8.32 38.93 0.80
CA GLU A 125 6.90 39.22 0.93
C GLU A 125 6.00 38.03 0.54
N ASN A 126 6.49 37.14 -0.32
CA ASN A 126 5.77 35.93 -0.77
C ASN A 126 6.14 34.67 0.04
N VAL A 127 6.80 34.79 1.21
CA VAL A 127 7.23 33.64 2.04
C VAL A 127 6.08 32.73 2.45
N ALA A 128 4.88 33.28 2.65
CA ALA A 128 3.67 32.52 2.96
C ALA A 128 3.33 31.51 1.85
N ASP A 129 3.30 31.95 0.58
CA ASP A 129 3.03 31.10 -0.59
C ASP A 129 4.04 29.95 -0.68
N TYR A 130 5.32 30.24 -0.48
CA TYR A 130 6.38 29.23 -0.47
C TYR A 130 6.19 28.16 0.62
N ASN A 131 5.49 28.47 1.71
CA ASN A 131 5.23 27.54 2.80
C ASN A 131 4.15 26.51 2.45
N ASP A 132 3.14 26.86 1.63
CA ASP A 132 2.15 25.90 1.13
C ASP A 132 2.78 24.85 0.19
N PHE A 133 3.80 25.24 -0.59
CA PHE A 133 4.59 24.29 -1.40
C PHE A 133 5.47 23.36 -0.56
N ASN A 134 5.79 23.72 0.69
CA ASN A 134 6.58 22.90 1.61
C ASN A 134 5.83 21.60 2.00
N GLN A 135 4.49 21.59 1.96
CA GLN A 135 3.64 20.43 2.28
C GLN A 135 3.45 19.42 1.12
N LYS A 136 4.03 19.68 -0.06
CA LYS A 136 3.80 18.91 -1.30
C LYS A 136 4.89 17.87 -1.58
N SER A 137 5.46 17.29 -0.52
CA SER A 137 6.35 16.14 -0.63
C SER A 137 5.58 14.87 -1.01
N VAL A 138 5.97 14.25 -2.13
CA VAL A 138 5.36 13.00 -2.61
C VAL A 138 6.05 11.80 -1.97
N SER A 139 5.26 10.96 -1.29
CA SER A 139 5.71 9.69 -0.72
C SER A 139 5.68 8.57 -1.76
N GLY A 140 6.76 8.41 -2.53
CA GLY A 140 6.93 7.24 -3.39
C GLY A 140 7.22 5.98 -2.57
N LEU A 141 6.48 4.89 -2.83
CA LEU A 141 6.72 3.61 -2.18
C LEU A 141 7.93 2.91 -2.83
N GLY A 142 9.10 3.05 -2.22
CA GLY A 142 10.25 2.17 -2.44
C GLY A 142 10.30 1.09 -1.36
N ASN A 143 10.89 -0.07 -1.67
CA ASN A 143 11.06 -1.15 -0.69
C ASN A 143 11.75 -0.64 0.59
N SER A 144 11.16 -0.98 1.74
CA SER A 144 11.57 -0.69 3.13
C SER A 144 11.94 0.76 3.53
N THR A 145 12.04 1.73 2.62
CA THR A 145 12.50 3.10 2.94
C THR A 145 11.62 4.22 2.39
N ARG A 146 11.15 5.09 3.29
CA ARG A 146 10.25 6.22 3.01
C ARG A 146 11.02 7.40 2.40
N LYS A 147 11.36 7.34 1.12
CA LYS A 147 12.09 8.41 0.42
C LYS A 147 11.25 9.69 0.29
N VAL A 148 11.51 10.67 1.16
CA VAL A 148 10.93 12.02 1.07
C VAL A 148 11.63 12.81 -0.05
N ALA A 149 10.95 13.00 -1.16
CA ALA A 149 11.43 13.87 -2.24
C ALA A 149 11.21 15.34 -1.87
N LEU A 150 12.26 16.04 -1.42
CA LEU A 150 12.22 17.48 -1.15
C LEU A 150 12.11 18.26 -2.47
N LEU A 151 11.06 19.07 -2.60
CA LEU A 151 10.83 19.88 -3.80
C LEU A 151 11.92 20.94 -3.99
N LYS A 152 12.40 21.06 -5.23
CA LYS A 152 13.47 21.97 -5.67
C LYS A 152 12.99 23.06 -6.66
N ALA A 153 11.71 23.05 -7.02
CA ALA A 153 11.08 24.05 -7.88
C ALA A 153 9.60 24.21 -7.51
N VAL A 154 9.08 25.44 -7.62
CA VAL A 154 7.66 25.77 -7.45
C VAL A 154 6.85 25.23 -8.63
N SER A 155 5.56 24.93 -8.43
CA SER A 155 4.63 24.62 -9.52
C SER A 155 4.68 25.70 -10.62
N GLY A 156 4.66 25.29 -11.88
CA GLY A 156 4.79 26.19 -13.04
C GLY A 156 6.23 26.38 -13.54
N ARG A 157 7.27 26.02 -12.77
CA ARG A 157 8.64 25.90 -13.28
C ARG A 157 8.93 24.50 -13.83
N GLY A 158 8.62 24.31 -15.10
CA GLY A 158 8.94 23.11 -15.87
C GLY A 158 8.56 23.30 -17.35
N PRO A 159 8.64 22.23 -18.18
CA PRO A 159 8.02 22.24 -19.50
C PRO A 159 6.52 22.53 -19.35
N LYS A 160 5.97 23.43 -20.18
CA LYS A 160 4.52 23.64 -20.22
C LYS A 160 3.82 22.35 -20.67
N ASN A 161 2.75 21.97 -19.99
CA ASN A 161 1.89 20.88 -20.46
C ASN A 161 1.30 21.25 -21.83
N ALA A 162 1.14 20.26 -22.72
CA ALA A 162 0.48 20.49 -24.00
C ALA A 162 -1.01 20.86 -23.79
N PRO A 163 -1.63 21.68 -24.66
CA PRO A 163 -3.02 22.08 -24.51
C PRO A 163 -4.00 20.91 -24.34
N TRP A 164 -3.81 19.83 -25.10
CA TRP A 164 -4.61 18.61 -24.98
C TRP A 164 -4.55 17.99 -23.58
N VAL A 165 -3.37 18.00 -22.93
CA VAL A 165 -3.19 17.48 -21.56
C VAL A 165 -3.95 18.33 -20.56
N LEU A 166 -3.96 19.66 -20.74
CA LEU A 166 -4.70 20.55 -19.83
C LEU A 166 -6.21 20.32 -19.95
N GLN A 167 -6.76 20.36 -21.16
CA GLN A 167 -8.21 20.18 -21.35
C GLN A 167 -8.67 18.79 -20.89
N THR A 168 -8.05 17.71 -21.36
CA THR A 168 -8.47 16.34 -20.99
C THR A 168 -8.24 16.00 -19.52
N HIS A 169 -7.36 16.73 -18.81
CA HIS A 169 -7.31 16.69 -17.34
C HIS A 169 -8.53 17.39 -16.71
N ASP A 170 -8.96 18.55 -17.22
CA ASP A 170 -10.10 19.28 -16.65
C ASP A 170 -11.43 18.54 -16.92
N ASP A 171 -11.61 17.98 -18.12
CA ASP A 171 -12.76 17.13 -18.48
C ASP A 171 -12.85 15.90 -17.55
N LEU A 172 -11.72 15.21 -17.33
CA LEU A 172 -11.63 14.08 -16.41
C LEU A 172 -11.88 14.49 -14.96
N TYR A 173 -11.53 15.72 -14.56
CA TYR A 173 -11.77 16.21 -13.19
C TYR A 173 -13.26 16.47 -12.95
N LEU A 174 -13.98 17.00 -13.94
CA LEU A 174 -15.44 17.14 -13.88
C LEU A 174 -16.11 15.77 -13.73
N GLU A 175 -15.74 14.78 -14.55
CA GLU A 175 -16.32 13.44 -14.48
C GLU A 175 -15.93 12.71 -13.18
N PHE A 176 -14.68 12.81 -12.74
CA PHE A 176 -14.23 12.30 -11.43
C PHE A 176 -15.06 12.89 -10.28
N ARG A 177 -15.38 14.20 -10.31
CA ARG A 177 -16.24 14.83 -9.31
C ARG A 177 -17.67 14.29 -9.36
N ARG A 178 -18.27 14.16 -10.55
CA ARG A 178 -19.63 13.59 -10.74
C ARG A 178 -19.71 12.19 -10.16
N LEU A 179 -18.79 11.32 -10.55
CA LEU A 179 -18.72 9.93 -10.08
C LEU A 179 -18.39 9.83 -8.57
N LYS A 180 -17.51 10.69 -8.02
CA LYS A 180 -17.26 10.75 -6.56
C LYS A 180 -18.52 11.15 -5.79
N ALA A 181 -19.30 12.11 -6.29
CA ALA A 181 -20.54 12.58 -5.64
C ALA A 181 -21.63 11.50 -5.63
N LEU A 182 -21.75 10.72 -6.71
CA LEU A 182 -22.62 9.54 -6.77
C LEU A 182 -22.17 8.45 -5.77
N GLY A 183 -20.86 8.26 -5.61
CA GLY A 183 -20.25 7.39 -4.60
C GLY A 183 -19.31 6.31 -5.15
N VAL A 184 -18.82 6.49 -6.38
CA VAL A 184 -17.90 5.56 -7.04
C VAL A 184 -16.54 5.53 -6.32
N LYS A 185 -16.04 4.33 -6.02
CA LYS A 185 -14.71 4.10 -5.44
C LYS A 185 -13.66 3.92 -6.54
N PHE A 186 -12.72 4.86 -6.59
CA PHE A 186 -11.64 4.89 -7.57
C PHE A 186 -10.39 4.14 -7.13
N SER A 187 -9.87 3.31 -8.04
CA SER A 187 -8.44 3.01 -8.14
C SER A 187 -7.82 3.94 -9.18
N ALA A 188 -6.48 4.00 -9.25
CA ALA A 188 -5.79 4.68 -10.37
C ALA A 188 -6.07 3.99 -11.72
N SER A 189 -6.41 2.68 -11.72
CA SER A 189 -6.77 1.92 -12.92
C SER A 189 -8.16 2.27 -13.44
N LEU A 190 -9.18 2.38 -12.57
CA LEU A 190 -10.51 2.88 -12.96
C LEU A 190 -10.41 4.31 -13.48
N LEU A 191 -9.63 5.16 -12.80
CA LEU A 191 -9.42 6.55 -13.23
C LEU A 191 -8.78 6.61 -14.63
N ARG A 192 -7.88 5.67 -14.96
CA ARG A 192 -7.31 5.50 -16.31
C ARG A 192 -8.33 5.02 -17.35
N LEU A 193 -9.28 4.17 -16.95
CA LEU A 193 -10.36 3.70 -17.81
C LEU A 193 -11.35 4.84 -18.11
N VAL A 194 -11.78 5.58 -17.09
CA VAL A 194 -12.65 6.77 -17.24
C VAL A 194 -11.96 7.86 -18.08
N ALA A 195 -10.66 8.11 -17.89
CA ALA A 195 -9.89 9.02 -18.75
C ALA A 195 -9.96 8.64 -20.24
N LYS A 196 -9.83 7.34 -20.53
CA LYS A 196 -9.97 6.79 -21.90
C LYS A 196 -11.41 6.74 -22.40
N ASP A 197 -12.40 6.93 -21.54
CA ASP A 197 -13.81 6.95 -21.91
C ASP A 197 -14.26 8.38 -22.24
N VAL A 198 -13.95 9.33 -21.35
CA VAL A 198 -14.12 10.78 -21.56
C VAL A 198 -13.48 11.23 -22.88
N ILE A 199 -12.26 10.77 -23.20
CA ILE A 199 -11.58 11.13 -24.45
C ILE A 199 -12.22 10.49 -25.70
N ARG A 200 -12.91 9.35 -25.58
CA ARG A 200 -13.68 8.76 -26.70
C ARG A 200 -15.01 9.47 -26.93
N GLN A 201 -15.66 9.90 -25.85
CA GLN A 201 -16.98 10.55 -25.86
C GLN A 201 -16.88 12.08 -25.99
N SER A 202 -15.67 12.63 -26.14
CA SER A 202 -15.47 14.08 -26.27
C SER A 202 -15.76 14.54 -27.69
N ASP A 203 -16.66 15.50 -27.85
CA ASP A 203 -16.86 16.23 -29.12
C ASP A 203 -15.76 17.28 -29.40
N SER A 204 -14.74 17.37 -28.53
CA SER A 204 -13.65 18.33 -28.68
C SER A 204 -12.61 17.91 -29.73
N VAL A 205 -11.72 18.84 -30.10
CA VAL A 205 -10.56 18.58 -30.96
C VAL A 205 -9.58 17.57 -30.33
N TYR A 206 -9.63 17.35 -29.01
CA TYR A 206 -8.76 16.40 -28.29
C TYR A 206 -9.45 15.07 -27.98
N ASN A 207 -10.37 14.66 -28.85
CA ASN A 207 -11.00 13.34 -28.82
C ASN A 207 -10.04 12.20 -29.21
N SER A 208 -10.53 10.95 -29.14
CA SER A 208 -9.71 9.74 -29.37
C SER A 208 -8.98 9.63 -30.72
N ALA A 209 -9.39 10.37 -31.75
CA ALA A 209 -8.70 10.44 -33.03
C ALA A 209 -7.53 11.45 -33.06
N TYR A 210 -7.36 12.26 -32.02
CA TYR A 210 -6.29 13.26 -31.94
C TYR A 210 -4.89 12.62 -31.90
N ILE A 211 -4.00 13.12 -32.75
CA ILE A 211 -2.58 12.74 -32.81
C ILE A 211 -1.76 13.93 -32.26
N ASP A 212 -0.90 13.66 -31.27
CA ASP A 212 -0.01 14.70 -30.73
C ASP A 212 1.12 14.99 -31.71
N GLN A 213 1.11 16.19 -32.28
CA GLN A 213 2.07 16.67 -33.29
C GLN A 213 3.55 16.54 -32.84
N LYS A 214 3.82 16.52 -31.52
CA LYS A 214 5.18 16.46 -30.96
C LYS A 214 5.88 15.11 -31.18
N ASP A 215 5.15 14.02 -31.17
CA ASP A 215 5.70 12.65 -31.32
C ASP A 215 4.88 11.73 -32.23
N GLN A 216 3.88 12.29 -32.92
CA GLN A 216 3.01 11.62 -33.90
C GLN A 216 2.25 10.42 -33.33
N LYS A 217 1.90 10.45 -32.03
CA LYS A 217 1.17 9.37 -31.36
C LYS A 217 -0.30 9.72 -31.07
N PRO A 218 -1.24 8.76 -31.26
CA PRO A 218 -2.62 8.91 -30.83
C PRO A 218 -2.71 9.18 -29.33
N ILE A 219 -3.56 10.14 -28.93
CA ILE A 219 -3.78 10.54 -27.53
C ILE A 219 -4.05 9.34 -26.61
N MET A 220 -4.76 8.33 -27.12
CA MET A 220 -5.15 7.12 -26.43
C MET A 220 -3.97 6.23 -25.99
N GLU A 221 -2.80 6.33 -26.62
CA GLU A 221 -1.57 5.67 -26.15
C GLU A 221 -0.96 6.43 -24.95
N LYS A 222 -1.06 7.76 -24.99
CA LYS A 222 -0.40 8.69 -24.06
C LYS A 222 -1.04 8.69 -22.66
N ILE A 223 -2.30 8.24 -22.57
CA ILE A 223 -3.01 7.99 -21.30
C ILE A 223 -2.40 6.76 -20.59
N THR A 224 -1.29 7.01 -19.89
CA THR A 224 -0.46 6.06 -19.14
C THR A 224 -0.71 6.16 -17.63
N PRO A 225 -0.24 5.21 -16.80
CA PRO A 225 -0.29 5.36 -15.34
C PRO A 225 0.42 6.63 -14.84
N ARG A 226 1.49 7.08 -15.52
CA ARG A 226 2.20 8.33 -15.20
C ARG A 226 1.38 9.57 -15.55
N TRP A 227 0.64 9.55 -16.66
CA TRP A 227 -0.32 10.61 -17.00
C TRP A 227 -1.40 10.74 -15.91
N ILE A 228 -1.93 9.60 -15.42
CA ILE A 228 -2.88 9.59 -14.30
C ILE A 228 -2.25 10.08 -13.00
N GLN A 229 -0.98 9.77 -12.72
CA GLN A 229 -0.27 10.36 -11.58
C GLN A 229 -0.18 11.89 -11.73
N MET A 230 0.15 12.43 -12.90
CA MET A 230 0.19 13.88 -13.14
C MET A 230 -1.20 14.54 -13.01
N PHE A 231 -2.27 13.84 -13.39
CA PHE A 231 -3.65 14.27 -13.13
C PHE A 231 -3.94 14.30 -11.62
N MET A 232 -3.60 13.24 -10.90
CA MET A 232 -3.79 13.15 -9.45
C MET A 232 -3.02 14.26 -8.72
N GLU A 233 -1.78 14.54 -9.13
CA GLU A 233 -0.96 15.64 -8.63
C GLU A 233 -1.57 17.01 -8.95
N ARG A 234 -2.14 17.23 -10.14
CA ARG A 234 -2.80 18.49 -10.52
C ARG A 234 -3.99 18.85 -9.61
N TYR A 235 -4.78 17.86 -9.19
CA TYR A 235 -6.00 18.06 -8.39
C TYR A 235 -5.90 17.56 -6.93
N ASN A 236 -4.68 17.35 -6.42
CA ASN A 236 -4.40 16.89 -5.04
C ASN A 236 -5.09 15.57 -4.63
N ILE A 237 -5.35 14.68 -5.60
CA ILE A 237 -5.86 13.32 -5.38
C ILE A 237 -4.68 12.45 -4.93
N VAL A 238 -4.84 11.66 -3.86
CA VAL A 238 -3.74 10.86 -3.28
C VAL A 238 -4.11 9.39 -3.09
N TYR A 239 -3.30 8.69 -2.29
CA TYR A 239 -3.43 7.29 -1.90
C TYR A 239 -3.72 7.24 -0.39
N ARG A 240 -4.98 7.01 0.04
CA ARG A 240 -5.32 6.61 1.43
C ARG A 240 -4.69 5.24 1.68
N SER A 241 -3.88 5.15 2.72
CA SER A 241 -3.39 3.86 3.23
C SER A 241 -4.52 3.08 3.91
N GLN A 242 -4.75 1.83 3.51
CA GLN A 242 -5.48 0.87 4.35
C GLN A 242 -4.61 0.51 5.56
N THR A 243 -4.80 1.20 6.69
CA THR A 243 -4.10 0.94 7.96
C THR A 243 -4.67 -0.30 8.64
N GLY A 244 -4.29 -1.49 8.15
CA GLY A 244 -4.75 -2.79 8.67
C GLY A 244 -3.86 -3.47 9.70
N LYS A 245 -2.62 -3.00 9.90
CA LYS A 245 -1.69 -3.54 10.92
C LYS A 245 -1.59 -2.60 12.10
N LEU A 246 -1.87 -3.11 13.30
CA LEU A 246 -1.46 -2.49 14.55
C LEU A 246 0.08 -2.47 14.63
N LEU A 247 0.67 -1.41 15.18
CA LEU A 247 2.10 -1.39 15.47
C LEU A 247 2.40 -2.41 16.57
N VAL A 248 3.25 -3.38 16.23
CA VAL A 248 3.73 -4.42 17.15
C VAL A 248 4.89 -3.84 17.96
N SER A 249 4.94 -4.13 19.28
CA SER A 249 6.06 -3.69 20.12
C SER A 249 7.36 -4.41 19.73
N PRO A 250 8.55 -3.79 19.93
CA PRO A 250 9.83 -4.43 19.58
C PRO A 250 10.01 -5.82 20.21
N GLN A 251 9.55 -6.02 21.44
CA GLN A 251 9.62 -7.32 22.15
C GLN A 251 8.71 -8.38 21.51
N LYS A 252 7.53 -7.99 21.04
CA LYS A 252 6.63 -8.91 20.32
C LYS A 252 7.13 -9.17 18.90
N LEU A 253 7.79 -8.21 18.25
CA LEU A 253 8.45 -8.42 16.97
C LEU A 253 9.62 -9.42 17.12
N ASP A 254 10.47 -9.26 18.13
CA ASP A 254 11.57 -10.18 18.45
C ASP A 254 11.05 -11.63 18.63
N HIS A 255 10.01 -11.82 19.45
CA HIS A 255 9.36 -13.12 19.62
C HIS A 255 8.73 -13.69 18.33
N ILE A 256 8.14 -12.85 17.46
CA ILE A 256 7.63 -13.29 16.16
C ILE A 256 8.79 -13.75 15.25
N GLU A 257 9.89 -13.00 15.19
CA GLU A 257 11.04 -13.38 14.36
C GLU A 257 11.71 -14.68 14.86
N ARG A 258 11.85 -14.88 16.19
CA ARG A 258 12.28 -16.17 16.77
C ARG A 258 11.36 -17.32 16.35
N SER A 259 10.04 -17.11 16.48
CA SER A 259 9.03 -18.10 16.12
C SER A 259 9.07 -18.46 14.62
N VAL A 260 9.37 -17.48 13.77
CA VAL A 260 9.63 -17.68 12.34
C VAL A 260 10.91 -18.46 12.10
N ALA A 261 12.01 -18.14 12.79
CA ALA A 261 13.28 -18.87 12.64
C ALA A 261 13.11 -20.36 13.00
N TYR A 262 12.50 -20.66 14.16
CA TYR A 262 12.21 -22.03 14.60
C TYR A 262 11.33 -22.80 13.61
N HIS A 263 10.24 -22.17 13.16
CA HIS A 263 9.34 -22.74 12.16
C HIS A 263 10.02 -23.04 10.81
N LEU A 264 10.93 -22.17 10.36
CA LEU A 264 11.76 -22.41 9.17
C LEU A 264 12.83 -23.49 9.41
N GLY A 265 13.25 -23.71 10.65
CA GLY A 265 14.06 -24.85 11.06
C GLY A 265 13.31 -26.17 10.90
N CYS A 266 12.09 -26.27 11.44
CA CYS A 266 11.20 -27.41 11.24
C CYS A 266 10.95 -27.72 9.75
N PHE A 267 10.94 -26.69 8.89
CA PHE A 267 10.80 -26.85 7.44
C PHE A 267 11.99 -27.50 6.71
N THR A 268 13.14 -27.65 7.37
CA THR A 268 14.22 -28.52 6.86
C THR A 268 13.98 -30.00 7.11
N ALA A 269 12.97 -30.35 7.93
CA ALA A 269 12.47 -31.71 8.12
C ALA A 269 11.17 -31.99 7.33
N ASP A 270 10.17 -31.08 7.33
CA ASP A 270 8.92 -31.17 6.53
C ASP A 270 8.14 -29.82 6.46
N SER A 271 7.42 -29.47 5.37
CA SER A 271 6.80 -28.11 5.19
C SER A 271 5.61 -28.03 4.17
N ARG A 272 4.64 -27.04 4.25
CA ARG A 272 3.91 -26.25 3.14
C ARG A 272 2.57 -25.41 3.41
N ALA A 273 2.51 -24.04 3.41
CA ALA A 273 1.42 -23.06 2.91
C ALA A 273 1.75 -21.56 3.29
N GLY A 274 1.05 -20.40 3.11
CA GLY A 274 -0.27 -19.91 2.57
C GLY A 274 -0.84 -18.39 2.66
N ASN A 275 -0.20 -17.17 2.90
CA ASN A 275 -0.70 -15.69 2.94
C ASN A 275 -0.31 -14.39 1.76
N ASN A 276 -0.86 -13.21 1.01
CA ASN A 276 -1.99 -12.05 0.52
C ASN A 276 -1.51 -10.60 -0.15
N GLY A 277 -2.07 -9.31 0.09
CA GLY A 277 -2.07 -7.89 -0.60
C GLY A 277 -3.10 -6.65 -0.22
N THR A 278 -3.14 -5.36 -0.79
CA THR A 278 -3.89 -4.03 -0.31
C THR A 278 -4.39 -2.80 -1.30
N THR A 279 -4.95 -1.56 -0.87
CA THR A 279 -5.65 -0.40 -1.69
C THR A 279 -5.54 1.20 -1.35
N LEU A 280 -6.40 2.19 -1.86
CA LEU A 280 -6.24 3.73 -2.07
C LEU A 280 -7.34 4.83 -1.62
N GLY A 281 -7.13 6.20 -1.84
CA GLY A 281 -8.10 7.37 -1.67
C GLY A 281 -7.59 8.86 -1.41
N MET A 282 -8.44 9.92 -1.35
CA MET A 282 -8.12 11.41 -1.27
C MET A 282 -7.42 11.98 0.00
N ARG A 283 -6.84 13.21 -0.08
CA ARG A 283 -6.16 13.98 1.02
C ARG A 283 -7.14 14.93 1.71
N GLY A 284 -7.16 14.95 3.04
CA GLY A 284 -7.94 15.89 3.85
C GLY A 284 -9.36 15.42 4.25
N ASP A 285 -9.88 14.35 3.66
CA ASP A 285 -11.14 13.74 4.10
C ASP A 285 -10.99 13.20 5.54
N THR A 286 -11.77 13.73 6.50
CA THR A 286 -11.67 13.39 7.94
C THR A 286 -12.28 12.02 8.30
N GLU A 287 -13.13 11.44 7.46
CA GLU A 287 -13.77 10.15 7.72
C GLU A 287 -12.92 8.94 7.28
N VAL A 288 -12.42 8.17 8.24
CA VAL A 288 -11.85 6.82 8.03
C VAL A 288 -12.97 5.77 7.92
N LYS A 289 -13.75 5.84 6.84
CA LYS A 289 -14.69 4.76 6.47
C LYS A 289 -13.94 3.64 5.76
N TYR A 290 -14.08 2.40 6.25
CA TYR A 290 -13.45 1.22 5.67
C TYR A 290 -13.86 1.06 4.19
N ALA A 291 -12.86 1.03 3.31
CA ALA A 291 -13.07 0.87 1.88
C ALA A 291 -13.41 -0.59 1.54
N ASP A 292 -14.70 -0.95 1.66
CA ASP A 292 -15.28 -2.14 1.03
C ASP A 292 -14.80 -2.18 -0.44
N VAL A 293 -14.22 -3.30 -0.86
CA VAL A 293 -13.59 -3.46 -2.18
C VAL A 293 -14.66 -3.58 -3.28
N VAL A 294 -15.88 -3.95 -2.89
CA VAL A 294 -17.08 -3.95 -3.73
C VAL A 294 -17.77 -2.57 -3.64
N SER A 295 -18.60 -2.25 -4.63
CA SER A 295 -19.63 -1.21 -4.48
C SER A 295 -20.96 -1.89 -4.18
N GLY A 296 -21.15 -2.26 -2.91
CA GLY A 296 -22.38 -2.94 -2.47
C GLY A 296 -22.68 -2.75 -0.99
N GLY A 297 -21.67 -2.92 -0.11
CA GLY A 297 -21.87 -2.93 1.34
C GLY A 297 -22.28 -4.29 1.91
N GLU A 298 -22.34 -5.36 1.10
CA GLU A 298 -22.38 -6.73 1.58
C GLU A 298 -20.96 -7.27 1.72
N SER A 299 -20.57 -7.70 2.92
CA SER A 299 -19.32 -8.43 3.13
C SER A 299 -19.31 -9.74 2.35
N MET A 300 -18.13 -10.10 1.81
CA MET A 300 -17.84 -11.42 1.27
C MET A 300 -16.38 -11.78 1.53
N THR A 301 -16.10 -13.04 1.81
CA THR A 301 -14.74 -13.58 1.97
C THR A 301 -14.46 -14.58 0.85
N MET A 302 -13.21 -14.62 0.36
CA MET A 302 -12.74 -15.66 -0.55
C MET A 302 -11.75 -16.56 0.19
N MET A 303 -12.00 -17.87 0.20
CA MET A 303 -11.05 -18.88 0.64
C MET A 303 -10.36 -19.51 -0.57
N VAL A 304 -9.05 -19.76 -0.46
CA VAL A 304 -8.22 -20.39 -1.50
C VAL A 304 -7.25 -21.39 -0.86
N THR A 305 -7.11 -22.56 -1.49
CA THR A 305 -6.02 -23.50 -1.21
C THR A 305 -4.92 -23.27 -2.22
N ILE A 306 -3.65 -23.29 -1.80
CA ILE A 306 -2.49 -23.36 -2.68
C ILE A 306 -1.87 -24.73 -2.51
N THR A 307 -1.80 -25.51 -3.59
CA THR A 307 -1.26 -26.87 -3.58
C THR A 307 0.27 -26.89 -3.49
N GLY A 308 0.80 -27.98 -2.93
CA GLY A 308 2.23 -28.26 -2.91
C GLY A 308 2.78 -28.85 -4.21
N GLY A 309 3.96 -29.48 -4.10
CA GLY A 309 4.62 -30.18 -5.21
C GLY A 309 5.18 -29.25 -6.32
N PRO A 310 5.76 -29.82 -7.40
CA PRO A 310 6.21 -29.08 -8.59
C PRO A 310 5.09 -28.33 -9.29
N GLN A 311 3.92 -28.96 -9.41
CA GLN A 311 2.72 -28.41 -10.06
C GLN A 311 1.85 -27.56 -9.12
N ALA A 312 2.50 -26.83 -8.21
CA ALA A 312 1.87 -25.95 -7.23
C ALA A 312 1.02 -24.88 -7.94
N ARG A 313 -0.27 -24.89 -7.64
CA ARG A 313 -1.33 -24.06 -8.23
C ARG A 313 -2.35 -23.67 -7.16
N ILE A 314 -3.08 -22.59 -7.42
CA ILE A 314 -4.24 -22.18 -6.64
C ILE A 314 -5.42 -23.08 -7.03
N VAL A 315 -6.15 -23.60 -6.06
CA VAL A 315 -7.37 -24.40 -6.28
C VAL A 315 -8.56 -23.45 -6.54
N ALA A 316 -9.66 -23.95 -7.12
CA ALA A 316 -10.89 -23.15 -7.27
C ALA A 316 -11.29 -22.50 -5.93
N PRO A 317 -11.61 -21.20 -5.89
CA PRO A 317 -11.93 -20.51 -4.66
C PRO A 317 -13.33 -20.89 -4.16
N MET A 318 -13.50 -20.93 -2.83
CA MET A 318 -14.81 -20.91 -2.21
C MET A 318 -15.14 -19.49 -1.75
N MET A 319 -16.26 -18.95 -2.19
CA MET A 319 -16.80 -17.69 -1.67
C MET A 319 -17.64 -17.95 -0.41
N ILE A 320 -17.54 -17.06 0.57
CA ILE A 320 -18.44 -17.00 1.73
C ILE A 320 -19.31 -15.75 1.57
N PHE A 321 -20.60 -15.94 1.35
CA PHE A 321 -21.56 -14.84 1.26
C PHE A 321 -22.27 -14.57 2.59
N MET A 322 -22.66 -13.31 2.80
CA MET A 322 -23.48 -12.93 3.95
C MET A 322 -24.87 -13.56 3.85
N ASN A 323 -25.22 -14.37 4.84
CA ASN A 323 -26.57 -14.90 5.03
C ASN A 323 -26.80 -15.15 6.53
N LYS A 324 -27.71 -14.40 7.16
CA LYS A 324 -28.05 -14.56 8.59
C LYS A 324 -28.54 -15.98 8.90
N ASN A 325 -29.29 -16.58 7.98
CA ASN A 325 -29.95 -17.87 8.18
C ASN A 325 -29.05 -19.07 7.82
N ARG A 326 -27.80 -18.81 7.37
CA ARG A 326 -26.85 -19.83 6.87
C ARG A 326 -27.38 -20.76 5.77
N SER A 327 -28.50 -20.45 5.13
CA SER A 327 -29.08 -21.30 4.09
C SER A 327 -28.14 -21.45 2.89
N TYR A 328 -28.08 -22.67 2.37
CA TYR A 328 -27.32 -23.07 1.19
C TYR A 328 -28.15 -24.16 0.46
N PRO A 329 -28.39 -24.02 -0.86
CA PRO A 329 -28.09 -22.84 -1.67
C PRO A 329 -28.89 -21.60 -1.23
N ILE A 330 -28.42 -20.41 -1.61
CA ILE A 330 -29.21 -19.18 -1.56
C ILE A 330 -30.22 -19.22 -2.70
N GLN A 331 -31.48 -18.88 -2.42
CA GLN A 331 -32.53 -18.77 -3.42
C GLN A 331 -32.11 -17.85 -4.59
N GLY A 332 -32.20 -18.35 -5.82
CA GLY A 332 -31.78 -17.63 -7.03
C GLY A 332 -30.27 -17.58 -7.29
N VAL A 333 -29.42 -18.22 -6.48
CA VAL A 333 -27.96 -18.29 -6.70
C VAL A 333 -27.53 -19.77 -6.82
N PRO A 334 -27.55 -20.37 -8.02
CA PRO A 334 -27.10 -21.75 -8.20
C PRO A 334 -25.59 -21.88 -7.98
N ASP A 335 -25.15 -22.92 -7.27
CA ASP A 335 -23.72 -23.23 -7.09
C ASP A 335 -23.17 -24.09 -8.25
N THR A 336 -23.41 -23.64 -9.48
CA THR A 336 -23.06 -24.33 -10.74
C THR A 336 -21.91 -23.68 -11.51
N ILE A 337 -21.29 -22.61 -10.95
CA ILE A 337 -20.22 -21.87 -11.60
C ILE A 337 -18.93 -22.71 -11.67
N SER A 338 -18.50 -23.04 -12.89
CA SER A 338 -17.30 -23.85 -13.12
C SER A 338 -16.03 -23.12 -12.67
N GLY A 339 -15.30 -23.75 -11.75
CA GLY A 339 -14.07 -23.20 -11.18
C GLY A 339 -14.25 -22.27 -9.99
N ALA A 340 -15.43 -22.23 -9.36
CA ALA A 340 -15.63 -21.70 -8.01
C ALA A 340 -16.67 -22.55 -7.24
N SER A 341 -16.85 -22.24 -5.95
CA SER A 341 -17.94 -22.76 -5.10
C SER A 341 -18.39 -21.69 -4.11
N TYR A 342 -19.48 -21.91 -3.36
CA TYR A 342 -19.79 -21.05 -2.23
C TYR A 342 -20.44 -21.72 -1.01
N ARG A 343 -20.24 -21.11 0.15
CA ARG A 343 -21.01 -21.35 1.38
C ARG A 343 -21.47 -20.02 1.95
N THR A 344 -22.21 -20.04 3.06
CA THR A 344 -22.81 -18.83 3.62
C THR A 344 -22.61 -18.74 5.14
N GLY A 345 -22.55 -17.52 5.64
CA GLY A 345 -22.36 -17.25 7.07
C GLY A 345 -22.92 -15.88 7.47
N PRO A 346 -23.31 -15.69 8.74
CA PRO A 346 -24.03 -14.51 9.19
C PRO A 346 -23.22 -13.20 9.08
N LYS A 347 -21.89 -13.31 9.01
CA LYS A 347 -20.94 -12.19 8.81
C LYS A 347 -20.09 -12.35 7.53
N ALA A 348 -20.44 -13.28 6.64
CA ALA A 348 -19.68 -13.63 5.44
C ALA A 348 -18.20 -14.00 5.71
N TRP A 349 -17.92 -14.66 6.84
CA TRP A 349 -16.58 -14.93 7.35
C TRP A 349 -16.35 -16.43 7.57
N ASN A 350 -15.09 -16.86 7.58
CA ASN A 350 -14.70 -18.22 7.93
C ASN A 350 -14.83 -18.46 9.45
N ASP A 351 -15.96 -19.00 9.87
CA ASP A 351 -16.19 -19.45 11.25
C ASP A 351 -16.17 -20.98 11.37
N LYS A 352 -16.23 -21.50 12.61
CA LYS A 352 -16.15 -22.93 12.92
C LYS A 352 -17.18 -23.81 12.19
N LEU A 353 -18.26 -23.24 11.66
CA LEU A 353 -19.27 -23.98 10.90
C LEU A 353 -19.04 -23.90 9.39
N VAL A 354 -18.32 -22.87 8.90
CA VAL A 354 -17.95 -22.74 7.49
C VAL A 354 -16.67 -23.51 7.16
N PHE A 355 -15.70 -23.55 8.06
CA PHE A 355 -14.41 -24.22 7.79
C PHE A 355 -14.54 -25.74 7.52
N PRO A 356 -15.34 -26.53 8.26
CA PRO A 356 -15.57 -27.94 7.92
C PRO A 356 -16.27 -28.14 6.56
N LEU A 357 -17.14 -27.19 6.16
CA LEU A 357 -17.81 -27.22 4.85
C LEU A 357 -16.86 -26.90 3.70
N TYR A 358 -15.81 -26.12 3.94
CA TYR A 358 -14.73 -25.88 2.98
C TYR A 358 -13.94 -27.16 2.68
N MET A 359 -13.55 -27.91 3.71
CA MET A 359 -12.79 -29.16 3.55
C MET A 359 -13.58 -30.26 2.83
N LYS A 360 -14.90 -30.25 2.96
CA LYS A 360 -15.81 -31.17 2.26
C LYS A 360 -16.13 -30.75 0.82
N GLU A 361 -15.88 -29.49 0.43
CA GLU A 361 -16.17 -28.97 -0.92
C GLU A 361 -15.08 -29.36 -1.92
N ARG A 362 -15.29 -30.47 -2.63
CA ARG A 362 -14.28 -31.09 -3.53
C ARG A 362 -13.75 -30.18 -4.65
N ARG A 363 -14.46 -29.10 -5.02
CA ARG A 363 -13.90 -28.09 -5.96
C ARG A 363 -12.79 -27.25 -5.32
N ALA A 364 -12.96 -26.86 -4.05
CA ALA A 364 -12.05 -25.96 -3.33
C ALA A 364 -11.04 -26.71 -2.43
N TYR A 365 -11.39 -27.93 -2.04
CA TYR A 365 -10.55 -28.87 -1.30
C TYR A 365 -10.59 -30.27 -1.95
N PRO A 366 -9.92 -30.45 -3.11
CA PRO A 366 -9.76 -31.74 -3.74
C PRO A 366 -8.90 -32.64 -2.85
N LEU A 367 -9.25 -33.93 -2.78
CA LEU A 367 -8.39 -34.93 -2.18
C LEU A 367 -7.14 -35.15 -3.02
N ASP A 368 -6.08 -35.65 -2.39
CA ASP A 368 -4.97 -36.24 -3.13
C ASP A 368 -5.45 -37.44 -3.96
N GLN A 369 -4.85 -37.62 -5.15
CA GLN A 369 -5.26 -38.64 -6.12
C GLN A 369 -4.91 -40.07 -5.67
N ARG A 370 -3.90 -40.23 -4.82
CA ARG A 370 -3.48 -41.50 -4.23
C ARG A 370 -4.08 -41.72 -2.84
N ARG A 371 -4.80 -40.72 -2.32
CA ARG A 371 -5.30 -40.62 -0.93
C ARG A 371 -4.18 -40.61 0.13
N GLU A 372 -2.99 -40.17 -0.25
CA GLU A 372 -1.92 -39.84 0.70
C GLU A 372 -2.40 -38.76 1.69
N ARG A 373 -1.79 -38.68 2.88
CA ARG A 373 -2.18 -37.71 3.91
C ARG A 373 -1.93 -36.29 3.41
N ILE A 374 -2.92 -35.41 3.58
CA ILE A 374 -2.76 -33.99 3.27
C ILE A 374 -2.31 -33.25 4.52
N ASP A 375 -1.11 -32.69 4.51
CA ASP A 375 -0.63 -31.79 5.57
C ASP A 375 -1.04 -30.35 5.21
N LEU A 376 -2.17 -29.91 5.78
CA LEU A 376 -2.79 -28.61 5.53
C LEU A 376 -2.29 -27.57 6.55
N TRP A 377 -1.54 -26.59 6.08
CA TRP A 377 -1.07 -25.49 6.92
C TRP A 377 -1.98 -24.26 6.83
N VAL A 378 -2.38 -23.69 7.98
CA VAL A 378 -3.33 -22.57 8.09
C VAL A 378 -2.85 -21.48 9.05
N ASP A 379 -3.44 -20.29 8.96
CA ASP A 379 -3.22 -19.24 9.96
C ASP A 379 -3.98 -19.51 11.28
N ASN A 380 -3.74 -18.67 12.29
CA ASN A 380 -4.36 -18.79 13.61
C ASN A 380 -5.77 -18.16 13.66
N CYS A 381 -6.55 -18.22 12.57
CA CYS A 381 -7.93 -17.75 12.57
C CYS A 381 -8.80 -18.62 13.50
N GLY A 382 -9.63 -17.99 14.34
CA GLY A 382 -10.53 -18.68 15.28
C GLY A 382 -11.57 -19.62 14.63
N GLY A 383 -11.74 -19.57 13.30
CA GLY A 383 -12.52 -20.55 12.53
C GLY A 383 -11.83 -21.91 12.38
N HIS A 384 -10.51 -21.99 12.58
CA HIS A 384 -9.70 -23.22 12.53
C HIS A 384 -9.58 -23.92 13.90
N ASN A 385 -10.10 -23.30 14.97
CA ASN A 385 -10.07 -23.87 16.32
C ASN A 385 -10.97 -25.13 16.39
N ALA A 386 -10.42 -26.23 16.89
CA ALA A 386 -11.06 -27.55 17.01
C ALA A 386 -12.58 -27.56 17.31
N SER A 387 -13.29 -28.44 16.63
CA SER A 387 -14.71 -28.77 16.85
C SER A 387 -15.03 -30.13 16.22
N GLN A 388 -16.07 -30.81 16.73
CA GLN A 388 -16.41 -32.16 16.28
C GLN A 388 -16.72 -32.24 14.77
N GLU A 389 -17.21 -31.14 14.18
CA GLU A 389 -17.45 -31.02 12.74
C GLU A 389 -16.13 -30.95 11.95
N LEU A 390 -15.13 -30.25 12.49
CA LEU A 390 -13.80 -30.15 11.90
C LEU A 390 -13.05 -31.47 12.02
N ASP A 391 -13.10 -32.13 13.18
CA ASP A 391 -12.44 -33.42 13.43
C ASP A 391 -12.96 -34.50 12.47
N ARG A 392 -14.29 -34.55 12.25
CA ARG A 392 -14.92 -35.39 11.22
C ARG A 392 -14.45 -35.02 9.81
N ALA A 393 -14.39 -33.73 9.48
CA ALA A 393 -13.96 -33.27 8.16
C ALA A 393 -12.48 -33.63 7.88
N LEU A 394 -11.60 -33.48 8.86
CA LEU A 394 -10.18 -33.87 8.78
C LEU A 394 -10.03 -35.39 8.53
N ALA A 395 -10.80 -36.22 9.24
CA ALA A 395 -10.82 -37.67 9.04
C ALA A 395 -11.36 -38.05 7.64
N GLU A 396 -12.47 -37.45 7.20
CA GLU A 396 -13.07 -37.63 5.87
C GLU A 396 -12.20 -37.13 4.71
N THR A 397 -11.11 -36.41 4.99
CA THR A 397 -10.16 -35.92 3.99
C THR A 397 -8.73 -36.42 4.17
N ASN A 398 -8.48 -37.34 5.11
CA ASN A 398 -7.12 -37.78 5.50
C ASN A 398 -6.16 -36.58 5.71
N THR A 399 -6.61 -35.55 6.43
CA THR A 399 -5.88 -34.29 6.58
C THR A 399 -5.36 -34.09 8.00
N ALA A 400 -4.08 -33.75 8.12
CA ALA A 400 -3.49 -33.18 9.33
C ALA A 400 -3.47 -31.64 9.20
N ILE A 401 -3.77 -30.93 10.29
CA ILE A 401 -3.79 -29.46 10.32
C ILE A 401 -2.59 -28.90 11.08
N HIS A 402 -1.90 -27.94 10.49
CA HIS A 402 -0.70 -27.30 11.02
C HIS A 402 -0.88 -25.78 11.05
N PHE A 403 -0.23 -25.10 11.99
CA PHE A 403 -0.38 -23.65 12.19
C PHE A 403 0.91 -22.87 11.91
N PHE A 404 0.78 -21.71 11.27
CA PHE A 404 1.89 -20.76 11.15
C PHE A 404 2.17 -20.04 12.48
N PRO A 405 3.40 -19.55 12.69
CA PRO A 405 3.71 -18.61 13.77
C PRO A 405 2.69 -17.45 13.82
N PRO A 406 2.08 -17.17 15.00
CA PRO A 406 1.12 -16.08 15.14
C PRO A 406 1.68 -14.74 14.69
N CYS A 407 0.88 -13.95 13.97
CA CYS A 407 1.27 -12.65 13.41
C CYS A 407 2.43 -12.66 12.38
N ALA A 408 2.86 -13.81 11.85
CA ALA A 408 3.90 -13.90 10.81
C ALA A 408 3.37 -14.20 9.39
N THR A 409 2.06 -14.05 9.18
CA THR A 409 1.36 -14.47 7.95
C THR A 409 1.83 -13.72 6.70
N ASP A 410 2.38 -12.52 6.87
CA ASP A 410 2.99 -11.73 5.81
C ASP A 410 4.44 -12.11 5.47
N LEU A 411 4.99 -13.16 6.09
CA LEU A 411 6.37 -13.61 5.89
C LEU A 411 6.44 -15.06 5.38
N VAL A 412 5.96 -16.02 6.19
CA VAL A 412 6.22 -17.47 5.99
C VAL A 412 5.19 -18.17 5.07
N GLN A 413 4.38 -17.42 4.31
CA GLN A 413 3.06 -17.89 3.87
C GLN A 413 2.61 -17.13 2.53
N PRO A 414 1.97 -17.75 1.45
CA PRO A 414 1.28 -17.10 0.22
C PRO A 414 -0.21 -16.44 -0.10
N ALA A 415 -1.43 -16.48 0.53
CA ALA A 415 -2.64 -15.50 0.70
C ALA A 415 -3.15 -14.46 1.98
N ASP A 416 -2.57 -13.79 3.12
CA ASP A 416 -1.72 -12.49 3.63
C ASP A 416 -0.36 -11.72 3.11
N SER A 417 0.88 -12.27 2.91
CA SER A 417 2.00 -11.79 1.98
C SER A 417 1.89 -11.61 0.39
N PHE A 418 1.86 -12.65 -0.52
CA PHE A 418 2.10 -12.54 -2.01
C PHE A 418 0.95 -12.89 -3.02
N VAL A 419 0.42 -14.12 -3.05
CA VAL A 419 -0.48 -14.66 -4.11
C VAL A 419 -1.86 -14.03 -4.12
N ILE A 420 -2.57 -13.85 -2.99
CA ILE A 420 -3.82 -13.05 -3.05
C ILE A 420 -3.50 -11.58 -3.39
N SER A 421 -2.25 -11.06 -3.31
CA SER A 421 -1.92 -9.77 -3.94
C SER A 421 -2.20 -9.82 -5.44
N LYS A 422 -1.81 -10.91 -6.11
CA LYS A 422 -2.05 -11.12 -7.53
C LYS A 422 -3.53 -11.39 -7.84
N ILE A 423 -4.26 -12.06 -6.93
CA ILE A 423 -5.73 -12.22 -7.04
C ILE A 423 -6.44 -10.87 -6.83
N LYS A 424 -5.96 -10.01 -5.93
CA LYS A 424 -6.46 -8.64 -5.69
C LYS A 424 -6.13 -7.71 -6.86
N ASP A 425 -4.94 -7.81 -7.45
CA ASP A 425 -4.57 -7.08 -8.66
C ASP A 425 -5.57 -7.40 -9.79
N GLU A 426 -5.80 -8.69 -10.06
CA GLU A 426 -6.68 -9.17 -11.12
C GLU A 426 -8.17 -8.90 -10.82
N TRP A 427 -8.60 -9.10 -9.56
CA TRP A 427 -9.95 -8.75 -9.10
C TRP A 427 -10.20 -7.27 -9.26
N THR A 428 -9.27 -6.41 -8.84
CA THR A 428 -9.37 -4.96 -9.00
C THR A 428 -9.40 -4.59 -10.48
N ARG A 429 -8.56 -5.19 -11.33
CA ARG A 429 -8.55 -4.95 -12.77
C ARG A 429 -9.88 -5.30 -13.44
N ARG A 430 -10.44 -6.49 -13.17
CA ARG A 430 -11.74 -6.92 -13.72
C ARG A 430 -12.90 -6.13 -13.14
N TRP A 431 -12.85 -5.79 -11.86
CA TRP A 431 -13.87 -5.00 -11.19
C TRP A 431 -13.88 -3.53 -11.64
N ASP A 432 -12.71 -2.95 -11.93
CA ASP A 432 -12.60 -1.62 -12.53
C ASP A 432 -13.17 -1.59 -13.96
N ILE A 433 -12.99 -2.65 -14.76
CA ILE A 433 -13.67 -2.80 -16.05
C ILE A 433 -15.18 -2.87 -15.86
N LYS A 434 -15.69 -3.73 -14.95
CA LYS A 434 -17.14 -3.84 -14.74
C LYS A 434 -17.76 -2.56 -14.18
N LYS A 435 -17.04 -1.80 -13.35
CA LYS A 435 -17.50 -0.48 -12.90
C LYS A 435 -17.60 0.51 -14.07
N LEU A 436 -16.70 0.47 -15.05
CA LEU A 436 -16.85 1.29 -16.26
C LEU A 436 -18.10 0.91 -17.05
N GLU A 437 -18.32 -0.39 -17.30
CA GLU A 437 -19.54 -0.87 -17.98
C GLU A 437 -20.82 -0.38 -17.27
N LEU A 438 -20.87 -0.44 -15.94
CA LEU A 438 -22.02 0.02 -15.16
C LEU A 438 -22.20 1.55 -15.21
N ILE A 439 -21.10 2.32 -15.26
CA ILE A 439 -21.14 3.78 -15.46
C ILE A 439 -21.70 4.12 -16.85
N GLN A 440 -21.19 3.47 -17.89
CA GLN A 440 -21.58 3.67 -19.30
C GLN A 440 -23.05 3.28 -19.54
N SER A 441 -23.50 2.16 -18.98
CA SER A 441 -24.90 1.71 -19.05
C SER A 441 -25.85 2.46 -18.09
N ASN A 442 -25.36 3.46 -17.34
CA ASN A 442 -26.13 4.21 -16.34
C ASN A 442 -26.80 3.31 -15.27
N GLU A 443 -26.15 2.20 -14.92
CA GLU A 443 -26.66 1.15 -14.02
C GLU A 443 -26.34 1.48 -12.55
N TRP A 444 -27.19 2.31 -11.95
CA TRP A 444 -27.11 2.75 -10.56
C TRP A 444 -28.00 1.94 -9.62
N SER A 445 -27.80 2.08 -8.31
CA SER A 445 -28.61 1.40 -7.29
C SER A 445 -29.85 2.20 -6.93
N ASN A 446 -31.03 1.64 -7.20
CA ASN A 446 -32.34 2.22 -6.88
C ASN A 446 -32.70 2.19 -5.38
N ASN A 447 -31.73 1.97 -4.49
CA ASN A 447 -31.97 1.91 -3.06
C ASN A 447 -32.08 3.33 -2.50
N VAL A 448 -33.19 3.66 -1.84
CA VAL A 448 -33.31 4.90 -1.08
C VAL A 448 -32.46 4.77 0.21
N ARG A 449 -31.72 5.82 0.55
CA ARG A 449 -30.95 5.93 1.80
C ARG A 449 -31.87 6.26 2.98
N ALA A 450 -31.35 6.14 4.20
CA ALA A 450 -32.08 6.54 5.40
C ALA A 450 -32.36 8.07 5.50
N ASP A 451 -31.71 8.88 4.66
CA ASP A 451 -31.92 10.32 4.52
C ASP A 451 -32.96 10.69 3.43
N GLY A 452 -33.60 9.70 2.79
CA GLY A 452 -34.54 9.88 1.68
C GLY A 452 -33.86 10.12 0.32
N GLY A 453 -32.54 10.31 0.27
CA GLY A 453 -31.77 10.48 -0.97
C GLY A 453 -31.47 9.16 -1.68
N TRP A 454 -31.23 9.20 -2.99
CA TRP A 454 -30.90 8.01 -3.77
C TRP A 454 -29.48 7.48 -3.49
N SER A 455 -29.33 6.16 -3.41
CA SER A 455 -28.02 5.50 -3.31
C SER A 455 -27.31 5.46 -4.67
N GLY A 456 -26.74 6.59 -5.11
CA GLY A 456 -25.89 6.71 -6.32
C GLY A 456 -24.64 5.80 -6.41
N LYS A 457 -24.52 4.78 -5.56
CA LYS A 457 -23.64 3.63 -5.80
C LYS A 457 -24.03 2.96 -7.12
N LEU A 458 -23.05 2.38 -7.80
CA LEU A 458 -23.31 1.48 -8.94
C LEU A 458 -24.15 0.28 -8.49
N LYS A 459 -25.00 -0.22 -9.39
CA LYS A 459 -25.84 -1.41 -9.21
C LYS A 459 -24.99 -2.62 -8.87
N ASN A 460 -25.37 -3.37 -7.83
CA ASN A 460 -24.70 -4.60 -7.44
C ASN A 460 -24.99 -5.70 -8.50
N PRO A 461 -23.98 -6.26 -9.20
CA PRO A 461 -24.22 -7.28 -10.24
C PRO A 461 -24.67 -8.66 -9.73
N GLY A 462 -24.86 -8.83 -8.42
CA GLY A 462 -25.36 -10.05 -7.81
C GLY A 462 -24.27 -11.08 -7.52
N LYS A 463 -24.61 -12.04 -6.65
CA LYS A 463 -23.64 -12.99 -6.08
C LYS A 463 -23.02 -13.91 -7.15
N THR A 464 -23.78 -14.26 -8.19
CA THR A 464 -23.32 -15.05 -9.35
C THR A 464 -22.17 -14.38 -10.11
N TYR A 465 -22.20 -13.05 -10.30
CA TYR A 465 -21.09 -12.31 -10.90
C TYR A 465 -19.81 -12.43 -10.07
N PHE A 466 -19.92 -12.32 -8.73
CA PHE A 466 -18.75 -12.44 -7.85
C PHE A 466 -18.18 -13.87 -7.78
N LEU A 467 -19.00 -14.90 -8.00
CA LEU A 467 -18.51 -16.28 -8.20
C LEU A 467 -17.71 -16.43 -9.48
N GLN A 468 -18.22 -15.92 -10.60
CA GLN A 468 -17.51 -15.96 -11.87
C GLN A 468 -16.21 -15.15 -11.80
N LEU A 469 -16.26 -13.96 -11.16
CA LEU A 469 -15.08 -13.13 -10.92
C LEU A 469 -14.03 -13.86 -10.07
N ALA A 470 -14.43 -14.59 -9.03
CA ALA A 470 -13.51 -15.39 -8.21
C ALA A 470 -12.82 -16.49 -9.04
N ALA A 471 -13.60 -17.30 -9.77
CA ALA A 471 -13.10 -18.34 -10.67
C ALA A 471 -12.11 -17.79 -11.70
N ASP A 472 -12.48 -16.67 -12.33
CA ASP A 472 -11.70 -15.98 -13.36
C ASP A 472 -10.38 -15.42 -12.83
N CYS A 473 -10.38 -14.79 -11.65
CA CYS A 473 -9.17 -14.25 -11.05
C CYS A 473 -8.18 -15.36 -10.68
N VAL A 474 -8.67 -16.46 -10.10
CA VAL A 474 -7.83 -17.63 -9.79
C VAL A 474 -7.30 -18.29 -11.07
N ARG A 475 -8.13 -18.43 -12.11
CA ARG A 475 -7.71 -18.97 -13.41
C ARG A 475 -6.59 -18.11 -14.03
N ALA A 476 -6.75 -16.79 -14.04
CA ALA A 476 -5.76 -15.87 -14.57
C ALA A 476 -4.44 -15.87 -13.78
N VAL A 477 -4.48 -15.88 -12.43
CA VAL A 477 -3.25 -15.95 -11.62
C VAL A 477 -2.55 -17.31 -11.76
N ASN A 478 -3.30 -18.41 -11.93
CA ASN A 478 -2.72 -19.71 -12.29
C ASN A 478 -2.06 -19.73 -13.67
N SER A 479 -2.42 -18.84 -14.59
CA SER A 479 -1.73 -18.65 -15.87
C SER A 479 -0.49 -17.77 -15.78
N MET A 480 -0.31 -16.98 -14.70
CA MET A 480 0.86 -16.10 -14.55
C MET A 480 2.16 -16.88 -14.35
N ARG A 481 3.22 -16.40 -14.98
CA ARG A 481 4.61 -16.89 -14.86
C ARG A 481 5.53 -15.72 -14.56
N ASP A 482 6.67 -15.99 -13.94
CA ASP A 482 7.79 -15.04 -13.91
C ASP A 482 8.77 -15.27 -15.07
N ASN A 483 9.83 -14.45 -15.12
CA ASN A 483 10.86 -14.49 -16.16
C ASN A 483 11.61 -15.84 -16.24
N ALA A 484 11.54 -16.70 -15.22
CA ALA A 484 12.11 -18.04 -15.21
C ALA A 484 11.08 -19.13 -15.58
N GLY A 485 9.89 -18.75 -16.06
CA GLY A 485 8.81 -19.66 -16.41
C GLY A 485 8.08 -20.26 -15.20
N LEU A 486 8.30 -19.75 -13.99
CA LEU A 486 7.78 -20.35 -12.76
C LEU A 486 6.36 -19.85 -12.44
N THR A 487 5.45 -20.76 -12.04
CA THR A 487 4.08 -20.35 -11.62
C THR A 487 4.17 -19.45 -10.38
N TYR A 488 3.30 -18.44 -10.29
CA TYR A 488 3.27 -17.54 -9.13
C TYR A 488 2.95 -18.26 -7.81
N ALA A 489 2.22 -19.37 -7.86
CA ALA A 489 2.04 -20.27 -6.73
C ALA A 489 3.35 -20.99 -6.35
N ARG A 490 3.99 -21.75 -7.24
CA ARG A 490 5.27 -22.46 -6.98
C ARG A 490 6.36 -21.49 -6.51
N LYS A 491 6.47 -20.32 -7.13
CA LYS A 491 7.39 -19.23 -6.74
C LYS A 491 7.21 -18.81 -5.28
N ALA A 492 5.97 -18.65 -4.84
CA ALA A 492 5.67 -18.26 -3.48
C ALA A 492 5.94 -19.41 -2.50
N MET A 493 5.64 -20.67 -2.90
CA MET A 493 5.98 -21.84 -2.08
C MET A 493 7.50 -21.95 -1.85
N ILE A 494 8.34 -21.76 -2.88
CA ILE A 494 9.81 -21.73 -2.72
C ILE A 494 10.21 -20.62 -1.72
N ARG A 495 9.75 -19.39 -1.96
CA ARG A 495 10.19 -18.20 -1.21
C ARG A 495 9.81 -18.17 0.28
N CYS A 496 8.84 -18.97 0.69
CA CYS A 496 8.42 -19.10 2.09
C CYS A 496 9.01 -20.34 2.79
N GLY A 497 9.93 -21.08 2.15
CA GLY A 497 10.59 -22.25 2.76
C GLY A 497 9.80 -23.54 2.69
N LEU A 498 8.77 -23.55 1.85
CA LEU A 498 7.76 -24.60 1.73
C LEU A 498 8.10 -25.57 0.62
N SER A 499 8.90 -25.12 -0.32
CA SER A 499 9.25 -25.91 -1.49
C SER A 499 10.74 -26.04 -1.59
N LEU A 500 11.18 -27.25 -1.90
CA LEU A 500 12.34 -27.48 -2.76
C LEU A 500 12.30 -26.51 -3.95
N ASP A 501 13.46 -26.04 -4.38
CA ASP A 501 13.65 -24.94 -5.33
C ASP A 501 13.29 -25.31 -6.79
N VAL A 502 14.09 -24.94 -7.80
CA VAL A 502 14.00 -25.46 -9.18
C VAL A 502 14.99 -26.60 -9.46
N THR A 503 16.06 -26.73 -8.68
CA THR A 503 17.06 -27.82 -8.76
C THR A 503 16.66 -29.07 -7.97
N GLY A 504 15.70 -28.95 -7.05
CA GLY A 504 15.16 -30.05 -6.26
C GLY A 504 15.62 -30.08 -4.81
N PHE A 505 16.33 -29.05 -4.35
CA PHE A 505 16.91 -28.98 -3.01
C PHE A 505 16.22 -27.91 -2.16
N TRP A 506 16.30 -28.05 -0.83
CA TRP A 506 15.94 -26.98 0.10
C TRP A 506 17.21 -26.23 0.50
N HIS A 507 17.21 -24.91 0.41
CA HIS A 507 18.32 -24.10 0.95
C HIS A 507 17.87 -22.69 1.35
N VAL A 508 18.46 -22.12 2.41
CA VAL A 508 18.11 -20.77 2.95
C VAL A 508 18.09 -19.68 1.86
N LYS A 509 18.99 -19.75 0.87
CA LYS A 509 19.08 -18.81 -0.25
C LYS A 509 17.82 -18.73 -1.16
N GLN A 510 16.88 -19.67 -1.03
CA GLN A 510 15.64 -19.67 -1.83
C GLN A 510 14.55 -18.76 -1.24
N LEU A 511 14.67 -18.43 0.05
CA LEU A 511 13.69 -17.67 0.82
C LEU A 511 13.67 -16.20 0.42
N THR A 512 12.66 -15.45 0.85
CA THR A 512 12.72 -13.98 0.77
C THR A 512 13.89 -13.44 1.61
N PRO A 513 14.55 -12.32 1.22
CA PRO A 513 15.68 -11.75 1.97
C PRO A 513 15.35 -11.47 3.43
N GLU A 514 14.09 -11.11 3.73
CA GLU A 514 13.58 -10.88 5.07
C GLU A 514 13.64 -12.15 5.94
N LEU A 515 13.26 -13.31 5.39
CA LEU A 515 13.38 -14.60 6.09
C LEU A 515 14.84 -15.05 6.23
N GLN A 516 15.69 -14.77 5.23
CA GLN A 516 17.13 -15.05 5.32
C GLN A 516 17.78 -14.24 6.46
N ALA A 517 17.40 -12.97 6.63
CA ALA A 517 17.86 -12.12 7.72
C ALA A 517 17.37 -12.61 9.09
N ILE A 518 16.12 -13.10 9.18
CA ILE A 518 15.59 -13.69 10.42
C ILE A 518 16.37 -14.95 10.82
N ILE A 519 16.62 -15.88 9.88
CA ILE A 519 17.44 -17.07 10.15
C ILE A 519 18.86 -16.68 10.61
N ALA A 520 19.49 -15.71 9.94
CA ALA A 520 20.81 -15.24 10.31
C ALA A 520 20.86 -14.57 11.70
N LYS A 521 19.77 -13.91 12.13
CA LYS A 521 19.65 -13.25 13.44
C LYS A 521 19.37 -14.24 14.58
N TYR A 522 18.64 -15.32 14.32
CA TYR A 522 18.20 -16.29 15.34
C TYR A 522 18.60 -17.72 14.99
N LYS A 523 19.89 -17.93 14.68
CA LYS A 523 20.41 -19.21 14.18
C LYS A 523 20.07 -20.38 15.11
N ASN A 524 20.23 -20.23 16.42
CA ASN A 524 19.92 -21.29 17.39
C ASN A 524 18.47 -21.79 17.30
N HIS A 525 17.51 -20.86 17.20
CA HIS A 525 16.09 -21.21 17.08
C HIS A 525 15.83 -21.96 15.77
N TYR A 526 16.44 -21.53 14.66
CA TYR A 526 16.41 -22.25 13.38
C TYR A 526 17.10 -23.63 13.45
N GLU A 527 18.11 -23.81 14.30
CA GLU A 527 18.78 -25.09 14.56
C GLU A 527 18.06 -25.96 15.63
N GLY A 528 16.91 -25.51 16.14
CA GLY A 528 15.99 -26.29 16.97
C GLY A 528 15.76 -25.78 18.39
N GLU A 529 16.38 -24.66 18.81
CA GLU A 529 16.13 -24.08 20.13
C GLU A 529 14.67 -23.60 20.26
N LEU A 530 13.91 -24.18 21.19
CA LEU A 530 12.50 -23.85 21.41
C LEU A 530 12.29 -22.38 21.78
N VAL A 531 11.25 -21.76 21.22
CA VAL A 531 10.91 -20.36 21.49
C VAL A 531 9.99 -20.26 22.72
N PRO A 532 10.39 -19.58 23.82
CA PRO A 532 9.58 -19.51 25.03
C PRO A 532 8.31 -18.66 24.84
N PRO A 533 7.22 -18.92 25.61
CA PRO A 533 5.97 -18.18 25.50
C PRO A 533 6.11 -16.66 25.77
N PRO A 534 5.30 -15.79 25.14
CA PRO A 534 5.35 -14.35 25.36
C PRO A 534 5.20 -13.97 26.84
N GLY A 535 6.20 -13.28 27.39
CA GLY A 535 6.20 -12.81 28.77
C GLY A 535 6.90 -13.73 29.78
N VAL A 536 7.29 -14.95 29.39
CA VAL A 536 8.25 -15.74 30.16
C VAL A 536 9.65 -15.28 29.78
N ALA A 537 10.33 -14.59 30.69
CA ALA A 537 11.77 -14.34 30.54
C ALA A 537 12.51 -15.68 30.59
N ALA A 538 13.54 -15.84 29.75
CA ALA A 538 14.42 -16.99 29.86
C ALA A 538 15.10 -16.99 31.23
N ALA A 539 14.79 -17.99 32.07
CA ALA A 539 15.60 -18.28 33.25
C ALA A 539 17.01 -18.64 32.75
N GLY A 540 18.01 -17.92 33.25
CA GLY A 540 19.25 -17.72 32.50
C GLY A 540 20.16 -18.94 32.38
N MET A 541 20.95 -18.91 31.31
CA MET A 541 22.35 -19.33 31.28
C MET A 541 23.17 -18.18 30.70
#